data_AF-A0AAJ6EA24-F1
#
_entry.id   AF-A0AAJ6EA24-F1
#
_cell.length_a   1.000
_cell.length_b   1.000
_cell.length_c   1.000
_cell.angle_alpha   90.00
_cell.angle_beta   90.00
_cell.angle_gamma   90.00
#
_symmetry.space_group_name_H-M   'P 1'
#
loop_
_entity.id
_entity.type
_entity.pdbx_description
1 polymer ?
#
loop_
_entity_poly.entity_id
_entity_poly.type
_entity_poly.pdbx_seq_one_letter_code
_entity_poly.pdbx_strand_id
1 'polypeptide(L)'
;MIERRHRGFRFGLEAEFLLVDAVSFRPLWHPDLIFQTLNSTLEAIPVDDFQCDGFKVEPPHRKPSPYVVEGYHLPDPDMNPIDLLPKGVEIRTPICESIDECLASLKVLHARLQQALQHLGFQAVVLSFHPTEVAFRGPQNKRRYDFWQWAMEAMVTYGPDVNISLPESLSARIDLKDLNEKVNYYIPALTALTLASPLRQGELWRIRGRIGKSVRTYHRSVTAPAIEIHPDEGLRLELKPFEMTNSLTDYRNYFLLWLALLLDDDLKGRASDQTRVYDMGRIACDGINIGFVRERATEVLTRMPDVLAPWGFDCGSLDGLRRRLETGRVPADDIIAIFERERSVPATLRHLCDIN
;
A
#
# COMPACT_ATOMS: atom_id res chain seq x y z
N MET A 1 -5.57 -27.13 20.63
CA MET A 1 -6.04 -27.54 19.28
C MET A 1 -6.34 -26.34 18.35
N ILE A 2 -6.28 -25.09 18.83
CA ILE A 2 -6.44 -23.85 18.03
C ILE A 2 -5.14 -23.45 17.30
N GLU A 3 -3.97 -23.72 17.89
CA GLU A 3 -2.63 -23.39 17.35
C GLU A 3 -2.22 -24.10 16.05
N ARG A 4 -3.05 -25.00 15.49
CA ARG A 4 -2.74 -25.71 14.24
C ARG A 4 -3.41 -25.11 12.99
N ARG A 5 -4.31 -24.13 13.12
CA ARG A 5 -5.23 -23.73 12.03
C ARG A 5 -4.68 -22.67 11.07
N HIS A 6 -3.78 -21.79 11.52
CA HIS A 6 -3.06 -20.83 10.67
C HIS A 6 -1.64 -21.29 10.32
N ARG A 7 -1.29 -22.55 10.64
CA ARG A 7 0.06 -23.08 10.42
C ARG A 7 0.36 -23.14 8.93
N GLY A 8 1.47 -22.51 8.53
CA GLY A 8 1.93 -22.47 7.15
C GLY A 8 1.52 -21.22 6.37
N PHE A 9 0.70 -20.33 6.94
CA PHE A 9 0.56 -18.98 6.42
C PHE A 9 1.81 -18.15 6.75
N ARG A 10 2.15 -17.24 5.84
CA ARG A 10 3.20 -16.22 6.03
C ARG A 10 2.67 -14.87 5.61
N PHE A 11 3.05 -13.84 6.36
CA PHE A 11 2.57 -12.47 6.18
C PHE A 11 3.74 -11.51 6.02
N GLY A 12 3.58 -10.56 5.11
CA GLY A 12 4.49 -9.44 4.93
C GLY A 12 3.72 -8.18 4.57
N LEU A 13 4.28 -7.03 4.91
CA LEU A 13 3.77 -5.73 4.54
C LEU A 13 4.93 -4.88 4.06
N GLU A 14 4.77 -4.30 2.88
CA GLU A 14 5.61 -3.19 2.41
C GLU A 14 4.78 -1.92 2.59
N ALA A 15 5.39 -0.85 3.11
CA ALA A 15 4.73 0.42 3.39
C ALA A 15 5.63 1.56 2.96
N GLU A 16 5.19 2.29 1.93
CA GLU A 16 5.93 3.41 1.35
C GLU A 16 5.54 4.73 2.03
N PHE A 17 6.51 5.53 2.44
CA PHE A 17 6.30 6.80 3.13
C PHE A 17 6.88 7.97 2.33
N LEU A 18 6.09 9.04 2.25
CA LEU A 18 6.56 10.35 1.82
C LEU A 18 7.45 10.95 2.91
N LEU A 19 8.54 11.61 2.54
CA LEU A 19 9.35 12.39 3.47
C LEU A 19 8.92 13.86 3.46
N VAL A 20 8.97 14.49 4.62
CA VAL A 20 8.75 15.94 4.81
C VAL A 20 9.90 16.55 5.59
N ASP A 21 10.13 17.84 5.40
CA ASP A 21 10.96 18.64 6.30
C ASP A 21 10.33 18.67 7.71
N ALA A 22 11.09 18.32 8.75
CA ALA A 22 10.57 18.09 10.10
C ALA A 22 10.03 19.35 10.78
N VAL A 23 10.41 20.55 10.32
CA VAL A 23 9.98 21.82 10.93
C VAL A 23 8.81 22.40 10.15
N SER A 24 9.00 22.58 8.84
CA SER A 24 8.04 23.23 7.97
C SER A 24 6.94 22.30 7.49
N PHE A 25 7.15 20.97 7.52
CA PHE A 25 6.29 19.96 6.89
C PHE A 25 6.14 20.11 5.38
N ARG A 26 7.10 20.79 4.73
CA ARG A 26 7.16 20.82 3.28
C ARG A 26 7.41 19.39 2.77
N PRO A 27 6.58 18.88 1.83
CA PRO A 27 6.84 17.60 1.20
C PRO A 27 8.16 17.65 0.43
N LEU A 28 8.97 16.61 0.58
CA LEU A 28 10.26 16.44 -0.08
C LEU A 28 10.12 15.48 -1.25
N TRP A 29 10.93 15.70 -2.29
CA TRP A 29 10.96 14.82 -3.45
C TRP A 29 12.38 14.62 -3.98
N HIS A 30 12.55 13.93 -5.10
CA HIS A 30 13.89 13.55 -5.60
C HIS A 30 14.90 14.70 -5.78
N PRO A 31 14.53 15.98 -6.04
CA PRO A 31 15.51 17.07 -6.06
C PRO A 31 16.01 17.47 -4.66
N ASP A 32 15.24 17.16 -3.61
CA ASP A 32 15.55 17.45 -2.20
C ASP A 32 16.31 16.30 -1.52
N LEU A 33 16.29 15.11 -2.10
CA LEU A 33 16.72 13.86 -1.47
C LEU A 33 17.94 13.27 -2.18
N ILE A 34 18.93 12.84 -1.40
CA ILE A 34 20.16 12.21 -1.91
C ILE A 34 20.16 10.75 -1.48
N PHE A 35 20.21 9.82 -2.44
CA PHE A 35 20.17 8.38 -2.19
C PHE A 35 21.24 7.94 -1.19
N GLN A 36 22.50 8.34 -1.36
CA GLN A 36 23.60 7.91 -0.51
C GLN A 36 23.39 8.35 0.96
N THR A 37 22.90 9.57 1.18
CA THR A 37 22.60 10.11 2.52
C THR A 37 21.46 9.36 3.17
N LEU A 38 20.35 9.15 2.45
CA LEU A 38 19.22 8.38 2.96
C LEU A 38 19.62 6.94 3.24
N ASN A 39 20.23 6.25 2.27
CA ASN A 39 20.58 4.84 2.41
C ASN A 39 21.55 4.60 3.58
N SER A 40 22.57 5.44 3.75
CA SER A 40 23.49 5.32 4.89
C SER A 40 22.81 5.55 6.24
N THR A 41 21.82 6.47 6.30
CA THR A 41 20.99 6.68 7.50
C THR A 41 20.12 5.46 7.79
N LEU A 42 19.50 4.88 6.76
CA LEU A 42 18.65 3.68 6.91
C LEU A 42 19.47 2.43 7.30
N GLU A 43 20.64 2.23 6.70
CA GLU A 43 21.54 1.12 7.03
C GLU A 43 22.10 1.19 8.46
N ALA A 44 22.10 2.38 9.08
CA ALA A 44 22.55 2.57 10.46
C ALA A 44 21.46 2.24 11.50
N ILE A 45 20.22 2.01 11.07
CA ILE A 45 19.12 1.66 11.99
C ILE A 45 19.36 0.24 12.50
N PRO A 46 19.36 0.00 13.83
CA PRO A 46 19.50 -1.35 14.38
C PRO A 46 18.33 -2.24 13.95
N VAL A 47 18.65 -3.42 13.40
CA VAL A 47 17.68 -4.42 12.92
C VAL A 47 18.04 -5.85 13.31
N ASP A 48 19.01 -6.03 14.21
CA ASP A 48 19.53 -7.36 14.59
C ASP A 48 18.46 -8.25 15.26
N ASP A 49 17.37 -7.66 15.73
CA ASP A 49 16.19 -8.33 16.29
C ASP A 49 15.18 -8.79 15.23
N PHE A 50 15.43 -8.52 13.95
CA PHE A 50 14.59 -8.94 12.82
C PHE A 50 15.31 -9.96 11.93
N GLN A 51 14.57 -10.94 11.43
CA GLN A 51 15.05 -11.88 10.41
C GLN A 51 15.08 -11.19 9.04
N CYS A 52 16.26 -10.78 8.58
CA CYS A 52 16.42 -10.03 7.33
C CYS A 52 16.85 -10.87 6.11
N ASP A 53 17.19 -12.16 6.30
CA ASP A 53 17.73 -13.02 5.24
C ASP A 53 16.77 -13.24 4.06
N GLY A 54 15.47 -13.07 4.30
CA GLY A 54 14.43 -13.19 3.28
C GLY A 54 14.27 -11.97 2.37
N PHE A 55 14.94 -10.84 2.65
CA PHE A 55 14.80 -9.64 1.83
C PHE A 55 15.63 -9.70 0.56
N LYS A 56 14.94 -9.54 -0.57
CA LYS A 56 15.60 -9.30 -1.86
C LYS A 56 16.38 -7.98 -1.82
N VAL A 57 17.64 -8.05 -2.23
CA VAL A 57 18.52 -6.88 -2.38
C VAL A 57 18.50 -6.47 -3.85
N GLU A 58 17.97 -5.28 -4.11
CA GLU A 58 17.96 -4.69 -5.45
C GLU A 58 18.98 -3.54 -5.52
N PRO A 59 19.93 -3.55 -6.47
CA PRO A 59 20.85 -2.45 -6.63
C PRO A 59 20.10 -1.14 -6.92
N PRO A 60 20.56 0.01 -6.39
CA PRO A 60 21.88 0.24 -5.81
C PRO A 60 22.04 -0.16 -4.33
N HIS A 61 21.01 -0.69 -3.66
CA HIS A 61 21.13 -1.23 -2.31
C HIS A 61 22.07 -2.45 -2.29
N ARG A 62 22.78 -2.64 -1.18
CA ARG A 62 23.84 -3.67 -1.09
C ARG A 62 23.66 -4.65 0.06
N LYS A 63 22.66 -4.43 0.91
CA LYS A 63 22.42 -5.25 2.10
C LYS A 63 20.92 -5.58 2.21
N PRO A 64 20.57 -6.79 2.66
CA PRO A 64 19.22 -7.09 3.08
C PRO A 64 18.84 -6.17 4.25
N SER A 65 17.69 -5.50 4.14
CA SER A 65 17.25 -4.52 5.12
C SER A 65 15.73 -4.38 5.06
N PRO A 66 15.04 -4.23 6.20
CA PRO A 66 13.64 -3.87 6.24
C PRO A 66 13.40 -2.43 5.79
N TYR A 67 14.45 -1.61 5.66
CA TYR A 67 14.36 -0.24 5.15
C TYR A 67 14.97 -0.13 3.76
N VAL A 68 14.26 0.53 2.86
CA VAL A 68 14.69 0.77 1.48
C VAL A 68 14.51 2.25 1.15
N VAL A 69 15.46 2.84 0.42
CA VAL A 69 15.22 4.13 -0.24
C VAL A 69 14.41 3.84 -1.48
N GLU A 70 13.17 4.31 -1.48
CA GLU A 70 12.22 4.00 -2.53
C GLU A 70 12.26 5.09 -3.62
N GLY A 71 12.22 4.71 -4.90
CA GLY A 71 12.28 5.67 -5.99
C GLY A 71 12.67 5.13 -7.37
N TYR A 72 13.10 6.03 -8.24
CA TYR A 72 13.33 5.75 -9.65
C TYR A 72 14.77 5.32 -9.90
N HIS A 73 14.96 4.05 -10.26
CA HIS A 73 16.27 3.53 -10.63
C HIS A 73 16.83 4.21 -11.88
N LEU A 74 18.07 4.69 -11.78
CA LEU A 74 18.85 5.24 -12.89
C LEU A 74 19.73 4.15 -13.48
N PRO A 75 19.57 3.82 -14.77
CA PRO A 75 20.32 2.76 -15.41
C PRO A 75 21.67 3.24 -15.97
N ASP A 76 22.62 2.32 -16.08
CA ASP A 76 23.76 2.43 -17.00
C ASP A 76 23.30 2.17 -18.46
N PRO A 77 24.20 2.28 -19.47
CA PRO A 77 23.84 1.98 -20.86
C PRO A 77 23.31 0.56 -21.12
N ASP A 78 23.59 -0.40 -20.24
CA ASP A 78 23.16 -1.80 -20.35
C ASP A 78 21.84 -2.08 -19.58
N MET A 79 21.24 -1.04 -18.99
CA MET A 79 20.02 -1.07 -18.17
C MET A 79 20.20 -1.64 -16.76
N ASN A 80 21.43 -1.70 -16.25
CA ASN A 80 21.68 -2.06 -14.87
C ASN A 80 21.44 -0.86 -13.96
N PRO A 81 20.68 -1.00 -12.85
CA PRO A 81 20.48 0.09 -11.91
C PRO A 81 21.80 0.43 -11.18
N ILE A 82 22.30 1.65 -11.39
CA ILE A 82 23.55 2.14 -10.78
C ILE A 82 23.33 3.22 -9.72
N ASP A 83 22.19 3.90 -9.77
CA ASP A 83 21.79 4.93 -8.82
C ASP A 83 20.25 4.99 -8.72
N LEU A 84 19.73 5.85 -7.85
CA LEU A 84 18.30 5.98 -7.59
C LEU A 84 17.91 7.44 -7.29
N LEU A 85 16.83 7.90 -7.91
CA LEU A 85 16.18 9.18 -7.58
C LEU A 85 15.11 8.95 -6.52
N PRO A 86 15.31 9.39 -5.25
CA PRO A 86 14.39 9.02 -4.17
C PRO A 86 13.04 9.70 -4.28
N LYS A 87 11.95 8.96 -4.10
CA LYS A 87 10.63 9.56 -3.81
C LYS A 87 10.32 9.57 -2.32
N GLY A 88 10.93 8.66 -1.57
CA GLY A 88 10.72 8.51 -0.14
C GLY A 88 11.46 7.30 0.39
N VAL A 89 10.85 6.64 1.36
CA VAL A 89 11.40 5.43 1.98
C VAL A 89 10.32 4.38 2.11
N GLU A 90 10.72 3.12 2.19
CA GLU A 90 9.81 2.00 2.40
C GLU A 90 10.25 1.19 3.61
N ILE A 91 9.27 0.72 4.37
CA ILE A 91 9.43 -0.34 5.36
C ILE A 91 8.89 -1.63 4.76
N ARG A 92 9.72 -2.68 4.73
CA ARG A 92 9.34 -4.05 4.45
C ARG A 92 9.42 -4.84 5.76
N THR A 93 8.30 -5.35 6.25
CA THR A 93 8.32 -6.20 7.45
C THR A 93 9.02 -7.53 7.14
N PRO A 94 9.65 -8.19 8.13
CA PRO A 94 10.11 -9.57 7.93
C PRO A 94 8.95 -10.48 7.56
N ILE A 95 9.28 -11.69 7.10
CA ILE A 95 8.29 -12.74 6.87
C ILE A 95 7.77 -13.21 8.25
N CYS A 96 6.53 -12.89 8.56
CA CYS A 96 5.91 -13.16 9.86
C CYS A 96 5.01 -14.39 9.82
N GLU A 97 4.85 -15.06 10.96
CA GLU A 97 3.94 -16.22 11.10
C GLU A 97 2.50 -15.81 11.41
N SER A 98 2.28 -14.55 11.80
CA SER A 98 0.97 -13.99 12.09
C SER A 98 0.83 -12.54 11.62
N ILE A 99 -0.41 -12.09 11.41
CA ILE A 99 -0.73 -10.68 11.15
C ILE A 99 -0.28 -9.80 12.33
N ASP A 100 -0.48 -10.26 13.56
CA ASP A 100 -0.13 -9.53 14.79
C ASP A 100 1.36 -9.23 14.87
N GLU A 101 2.19 -10.24 14.57
CA GLU A 101 3.64 -10.11 14.51
C GLU A 101 4.09 -9.14 13.40
N CYS A 102 3.46 -9.21 12.22
CA CYS A 102 3.73 -8.29 11.11
C CYS A 102 3.42 -6.84 11.50
N LEU A 103 2.28 -6.59 12.13
CA LEU A 103 1.89 -5.24 12.57
C LEU A 103 2.73 -4.72 13.74
N ALA A 104 3.12 -5.60 14.67
CA ALA A 104 4.06 -5.26 15.74
C ALA A 104 5.43 -4.88 15.16
N SER A 105 5.91 -5.63 14.16
CA SER A 105 7.14 -5.34 13.44
C SER A 105 7.06 -3.99 12.73
N LEU A 106 5.99 -3.72 11.98
CA LEU A 106 5.78 -2.41 11.33
C LEU A 106 5.86 -1.27 12.36
N LYS A 107 5.20 -1.41 13.50
CA LYS A 107 5.19 -0.37 14.55
C LYS A 107 6.60 -0.07 15.08
N VAL A 108 7.38 -1.11 15.37
CA VAL A 108 8.76 -0.97 15.87
C VAL A 108 9.66 -0.37 14.78
N LEU A 109 9.57 -0.88 13.55
CA LEU A 109 10.36 -0.39 12.42
C LEU A 109 10.03 1.08 12.11
N HIS A 110 8.76 1.46 12.11
CA HIS A 110 8.34 2.84 11.89
C HIS A 110 8.87 3.79 12.97
N ALA A 111 8.80 3.39 14.25
CA ALA A 111 9.34 4.23 15.33
C ALA A 111 10.85 4.46 15.18
N ARG A 112 11.61 3.41 14.81
CA ARG A 112 13.06 3.51 14.56
C ARG A 112 13.36 4.36 13.32
N LEU A 113 12.58 4.21 12.25
CA LEU A 113 12.68 5.04 11.05
C LEU A 113 12.49 6.52 11.39
N GLN A 114 11.44 6.88 12.13
CA GLN A 114 11.19 8.26 12.54
C GLN A 114 12.35 8.83 13.35
N GLN A 115 12.90 8.06 14.29
CA GLN A 115 14.08 8.49 15.06
C GLN A 115 15.30 8.74 14.17
N ALA A 116 15.57 7.85 13.22
CA ALA A 116 16.72 7.99 12.32
C ALA A 116 16.58 9.21 11.39
N LEU A 117 15.39 9.46 10.85
CA LEU A 117 15.11 10.59 9.96
C LEU A 117 15.26 11.96 10.65
N GLN A 118 15.07 12.05 11.97
CA GLN A 118 15.28 13.29 12.73
C GLN A 118 16.71 13.83 12.58
N HIS A 119 17.72 12.96 12.44
CA HIS A 119 19.11 13.38 12.23
C HIS A 119 19.32 14.12 10.91
N LEU A 120 18.44 13.89 9.93
CA LEU A 120 18.44 14.59 8.64
C LEU A 120 17.49 15.79 8.62
N GLY A 121 16.81 16.07 9.74
CA GLY A 121 15.75 17.08 9.78
C GLY A 121 14.50 16.67 9.01
N PHE A 122 14.25 15.36 8.85
CA PHE A 122 13.11 14.83 8.12
C PHE A 122 12.12 14.09 9.03
N GLN A 123 10.90 13.89 8.52
CA GLN A 123 9.91 12.98 9.07
C GLN A 123 9.24 12.18 7.95
N ALA A 124 8.81 10.95 8.27
CA ALA A 124 7.98 10.16 7.38
C ALA A 124 6.49 10.48 7.60
N VAL A 125 5.71 10.58 6.53
CA VAL A 125 4.26 10.81 6.60
C VAL A 125 3.50 9.80 5.75
N VAL A 126 2.33 9.42 6.26
CA VAL A 126 1.44 8.44 5.68
C VAL A 126 0.46 9.14 4.73
N LEU A 127 0.75 9.09 3.45
CA LEU A 127 -0.11 9.62 2.40
C LEU A 127 0.03 8.74 1.16
N SER A 128 -1.01 8.61 0.36
CA SER A 128 -1.01 7.72 -0.82
C SER A 128 -0.54 8.38 -2.12
N PHE A 129 -0.45 9.71 -2.18
CA PHE A 129 -0.03 10.45 -3.37
C PHE A 129 0.76 11.70 -2.99
N HIS A 130 1.76 12.07 -3.79
CA HIS A 130 2.54 13.27 -3.53
C HIS A 130 1.63 14.52 -3.61
N PRO A 131 1.53 15.35 -2.57
CA PRO A 131 0.46 16.35 -2.50
C PRO A 131 0.65 17.54 -3.44
N THR A 132 1.89 17.85 -3.84
CA THR A 132 2.22 18.96 -4.77
C THR A 132 2.63 18.48 -6.17
N GLU A 133 3.50 17.48 -6.26
CA GLU A 133 3.96 16.89 -7.52
C GLU A 133 2.89 16.02 -8.19
N VAL A 134 2.83 16.08 -9.52
CA VAL A 134 1.74 15.45 -10.30
C VAL A 134 2.19 14.46 -11.35
N ALA A 135 3.47 14.48 -11.70
CA ALA A 135 4.03 13.60 -12.70
C ALA A 135 5.55 13.60 -12.55
N PHE A 136 6.16 12.46 -12.79
CA PHE A 136 7.61 12.32 -12.92
C PHE A 136 7.99 12.02 -14.37
N ARG A 137 9.19 12.46 -14.78
CA ARG A 137 9.80 12.09 -16.06
C ARG A 137 11.26 11.72 -15.82
N GLY A 138 11.59 10.46 -16.06
CA GLY A 138 12.95 9.94 -15.99
C GLY A 138 13.39 9.28 -17.29
N PRO A 139 14.70 9.01 -17.46
CA PRO A 139 15.21 8.23 -18.58
C PRO A 139 14.63 6.81 -18.54
N GLN A 140 14.43 6.16 -19.69
CA GLN A 140 13.92 4.79 -19.73
C GLN A 140 14.79 3.85 -18.88
N ASN A 141 14.18 3.22 -17.86
CA ASN A 141 14.90 2.33 -16.92
C ASN A 141 14.39 0.88 -16.94
N LYS A 142 13.44 0.56 -17.82
CA LYS A 142 12.99 -0.80 -18.09
C LYS A 142 12.95 -1.05 -19.59
N ARG A 143 13.30 -2.27 -20.02
CA ARG A 143 13.22 -2.68 -21.44
C ARG A 143 11.77 -2.68 -21.94
N ARG A 144 10.85 -3.13 -21.08
CA ARG A 144 9.41 -3.12 -21.31
C ARG A 144 8.85 -1.71 -21.09
N TYR A 145 8.16 -1.18 -22.10
CA TYR A 145 7.65 0.20 -22.08
C TYR A 145 6.55 0.42 -21.03
N ASP A 146 5.64 -0.54 -20.87
CA ASP A 146 4.61 -0.52 -19.84
C ASP A 146 5.21 -0.49 -18.42
N PHE A 147 6.29 -1.24 -18.19
CA PHE A 147 7.01 -1.23 -16.91
C PHE A 147 7.71 0.11 -16.67
N TRP A 148 8.20 0.76 -17.72
CA TRP A 148 8.75 2.11 -17.62
C TRP A 148 7.67 3.14 -17.30
N GLN A 149 6.49 3.06 -17.94
CA GLN A 149 5.35 3.92 -17.61
C GLN A 149 4.90 3.75 -16.16
N TRP A 150 4.84 2.51 -15.68
CA TRP A 150 4.56 2.23 -14.27
C TRP A 150 5.62 2.85 -13.36
N ALA A 151 6.92 2.71 -13.65
CA ALA A 151 7.97 3.31 -12.84
C ALA A 151 7.85 4.85 -12.75
N MET A 152 7.38 5.53 -13.80
CA MET A 152 7.12 6.98 -13.74
C MET A 152 5.90 7.31 -12.87
N GLU A 153 4.83 6.52 -12.93
CA GLU A 153 3.66 6.70 -12.07
C GLU A 153 3.99 6.42 -10.60
N ALA A 154 4.79 5.40 -10.33
CA ALA A 154 5.22 5.01 -8.99
C ALA A 154 5.88 6.18 -8.23
N MET A 155 6.58 7.07 -8.94
CA MET A 155 7.30 8.22 -8.37
C MET A 155 6.45 9.29 -7.67
N VAL A 156 5.13 9.27 -7.88
CA VAL A 156 4.19 10.19 -7.21
C VAL A 156 3.19 9.46 -6.34
N THR A 157 3.31 8.13 -6.21
CA THR A 157 2.40 7.30 -5.41
C THR A 157 3.13 6.65 -4.25
N TYR A 158 2.35 6.36 -3.21
CA TYR A 158 2.79 5.63 -2.04
C TYR A 158 1.71 4.62 -1.71
N GLY A 159 2.07 3.39 -1.44
CA GLY A 159 1.11 2.33 -1.19
C GLY A 159 1.62 1.35 -0.15
N PRO A 160 0.70 0.61 0.48
CA PRO A 160 1.03 -0.62 1.09
C PRO A 160 0.87 -1.77 0.12
N ASP A 161 1.84 -2.69 0.13
CA ASP A 161 1.76 -3.95 -0.57
C ASP A 161 1.57 -5.07 0.46
N VAL A 162 0.41 -5.73 0.40
CA VAL A 162 -0.03 -6.72 1.39
C VAL A 162 0.30 -8.11 0.88
N ASN A 163 1.20 -8.78 1.59
CA ASN A 163 1.83 -10.00 1.13
C ASN A 163 1.39 -11.21 1.94
N ILE A 164 0.91 -12.24 1.24
CA ILE A 164 0.47 -13.49 1.86
C ILE A 164 1.04 -14.67 1.07
N SER A 165 1.72 -15.58 1.77
CA SER A 165 1.96 -16.94 1.27
C SER A 165 1.03 -17.91 2.00
N LEU A 166 0.39 -18.80 1.24
CA LEU A 166 -0.52 -19.79 1.78
C LEU A 166 0.19 -21.13 2.07
N PRO A 167 -0.35 -21.96 2.96
CA PRO A 167 0.07 -23.35 3.09
C PRO A 167 0.02 -24.07 1.73
N GLU A 168 0.99 -24.97 1.49
CA GLU A 168 1.15 -25.68 0.21
C GLU A 168 -0.14 -26.32 -0.32
N SER A 169 -0.94 -26.93 0.56
CA SER A 169 -2.22 -27.55 0.22
C SER A 169 -3.26 -26.58 -0.36
N LEU A 170 -3.19 -25.30 0.01
CA LEU A 170 -4.04 -24.24 -0.53
C LEU A 170 -3.43 -23.63 -1.77
N SER A 171 -2.13 -23.34 -1.75
CA SER A 171 -1.39 -22.80 -2.90
C SER A 171 -1.56 -23.68 -4.14
N ALA A 172 -1.51 -25.00 -3.98
CA ALA A 172 -1.69 -25.96 -5.07
C ALA A 172 -3.10 -25.96 -5.70
N ARG A 173 -4.10 -25.36 -5.04
CA ARG A 173 -5.48 -25.27 -5.52
C ARG A 173 -5.80 -23.95 -6.23
N ILE A 174 -4.90 -22.97 -6.18
CA ILE A 174 -5.18 -21.65 -6.76
C ILE A 174 -5.19 -21.75 -8.28
N ASP A 175 -6.35 -21.44 -8.86
CA ASP A 175 -6.44 -21.04 -10.27
C ASP A 175 -6.16 -19.54 -10.38
N LEU A 176 -4.99 -19.20 -10.93
CA LEU A 176 -4.55 -17.80 -11.05
C LEU A 176 -5.46 -16.97 -11.96
N LYS A 177 -6.09 -17.57 -12.97
CA LYS A 177 -7.02 -16.85 -13.85
C LYS A 177 -8.30 -16.53 -13.09
N ASP A 178 -8.88 -17.52 -12.43
CA ASP A 178 -10.08 -17.34 -11.60
C ASP A 178 -9.85 -16.32 -10.48
N LEU A 179 -8.69 -16.40 -9.80
CA LEU A 179 -8.31 -15.45 -8.77
C LEU A 179 -8.21 -14.02 -9.31
N ASN A 180 -7.57 -13.82 -10.47
CA ASN A 180 -7.50 -12.50 -11.10
C ASN A 180 -8.88 -11.95 -11.42
N GLU A 181 -9.76 -12.76 -12.02
CA GLU A 181 -11.12 -12.34 -12.35
C GLU A 181 -11.96 -12.04 -11.08
N LYS A 182 -11.79 -12.82 -10.01
CA LYS A 182 -12.41 -12.59 -8.71
C LYS A 182 -11.94 -11.28 -8.09
N VAL A 183 -10.62 -11.06 -8.03
CA VAL A 183 -10.05 -9.81 -7.52
C VAL A 183 -10.54 -8.63 -8.33
N ASN A 184 -10.49 -8.69 -9.66
CA ASN A 184 -10.98 -7.62 -10.53
C ASN A 184 -12.42 -7.20 -10.23
N TYR A 185 -13.28 -8.14 -9.80
CA TYR A 185 -14.67 -7.84 -9.46
C TYR A 185 -14.81 -7.17 -8.09
N TYR A 186 -14.19 -7.74 -7.05
CA TYR A 186 -14.39 -7.30 -5.66
C TYR A 186 -13.47 -6.15 -5.25
N ILE A 187 -12.23 -6.10 -5.76
CA ILE A 187 -11.21 -5.17 -5.28
C ILE A 187 -11.61 -3.69 -5.40
N PRO A 188 -12.35 -3.20 -6.42
CA PRO A 188 -12.77 -1.81 -6.43
C PRO A 188 -13.67 -1.48 -5.22
N ALA A 189 -14.58 -2.36 -4.84
CA ALA A 189 -15.45 -2.12 -3.68
C ALA A 189 -14.65 -2.12 -2.36
N LEU A 190 -13.62 -2.96 -2.25
CA LEU A 190 -12.77 -3.03 -1.06
C LEU A 190 -11.82 -1.84 -0.98
N THR A 191 -11.16 -1.45 -2.08
CA THR A 191 -10.33 -0.24 -2.18
C THR A 191 -11.14 1.02 -1.89
N ALA A 192 -12.43 1.06 -2.24
CA ALA A 192 -13.29 2.21 -1.92
C ALA A 192 -13.36 2.50 -0.42
N LEU A 193 -13.18 1.49 0.45
CA LEU A 193 -13.15 1.64 1.91
C LEU A 193 -11.84 2.22 2.42
N THR A 194 -10.80 2.27 1.59
CA THR A 194 -9.44 2.63 2.00
C THR A 194 -8.96 3.97 1.44
N LEU A 195 -9.73 4.59 0.53
CA LEU A 195 -9.31 5.80 -0.20
C LEU A 195 -8.80 6.89 0.74
N ALA A 196 -7.60 7.44 0.46
CA ALA A 196 -6.85 8.30 1.36
C ALA A 196 -5.91 9.31 0.64
N SER A 197 -6.17 9.66 -0.62
CA SER A 197 -5.36 10.63 -1.37
C SER A 197 -6.20 11.71 -2.07
N PRO A 198 -6.86 12.60 -1.32
CA PRO A 198 -7.65 13.67 -1.90
C PRO A 198 -6.83 14.91 -2.26
N LEU A 199 -5.51 14.93 -2.05
CA LEU A 199 -4.64 16.09 -2.30
C LEU A 199 -3.89 15.97 -3.63
N ARG A 200 -3.82 17.06 -4.38
CA ARG A 200 -3.07 17.17 -5.64
C ARG A 200 -2.78 18.63 -5.96
N GLN A 201 -1.56 18.95 -6.41
CA GLN A 201 -1.12 20.32 -6.74
C GLN A 201 -1.28 21.33 -5.59
N GLY A 202 -1.08 20.88 -4.35
CA GLY A 202 -1.20 21.74 -3.18
C GLY A 202 -2.65 21.99 -2.73
N GLU A 203 -3.63 21.39 -3.40
CA GLU A 203 -5.06 21.65 -3.19
C GLU A 203 -5.85 20.34 -3.07
N LEU A 204 -7.15 20.44 -2.73
CA LEU A 204 -8.07 19.33 -2.89
C LEU A 204 -8.20 18.98 -4.38
N TRP A 205 -7.99 17.70 -4.71
CA TRP A 205 -8.13 17.19 -6.06
C TRP A 205 -9.57 17.32 -6.52
N ARG A 206 -9.78 18.13 -7.56
CA ARG A 206 -11.08 18.30 -8.20
C ARG A 206 -11.11 17.60 -9.54
N ILE A 207 -12.15 16.82 -9.77
CA ILE A 207 -12.42 16.15 -11.04
C ILE A 207 -13.90 16.31 -11.37
N ARG A 208 -14.20 16.83 -12.56
CA ARG A 208 -15.59 17.09 -13.01
C ARG A 208 -16.42 17.92 -12.01
N GLY A 209 -15.81 18.97 -11.45
CA GLY A 209 -16.48 19.93 -10.56
C GLY A 209 -16.67 19.49 -9.10
N ARG A 210 -16.24 18.28 -8.72
CA ARG A 210 -16.35 17.71 -7.37
C ARG A 210 -14.98 17.36 -6.80
N ILE A 211 -14.88 17.28 -5.46
CA ILE A 211 -13.68 16.82 -4.76
C ILE A 211 -13.63 15.29 -4.89
N GLY A 212 -12.55 14.78 -5.48
CA GLY A 212 -12.29 13.35 -5.56
C GLY A 212 -11.76 12.78 -4.24
N LYS A 213 -11.78 11.46 -4.11
CA LYS A 213 -11.31 10.74 -2.93
C LYS A 213 -9.87 10.23 -3.05
N SER A 214 -9.44 9.91 -4.26
CA SER A 214 -8.11 9.32 -4.48
C SER A 214 -7.55 9.61 -5.86
N VAL A 215 -6.57 10.50 -5.93
CA VAL A 215 -5.77 10.68 -7.15
C VAL A 215 -4.89 9.45 -7.41
N ARG A 216 -4.36 8.78 -6.36
CA ARG A 216 -3.53 7.57 -6.52
C ARG A 216 -4.30 6.47 -7.25
N THR A 217 -5.48 6.12 -6.75
CA THR A 217 -6.30 5.03 -7.31
C THR A 217 -6.76 5.36 -8.73
N TYR A 218 -7.06 6.62 -9.01
CA TYR A 218 -7.42 7.05 -10.37
C TYR A 218 -6.32 6.80 -11.40
N HIS A 219 -5.08 7.14 -11.08
CA HIS A 219 -3.95 6.99 -12.01
C HIS A 219 -3.30 5.61 -11.99
N ARG A 220 -2.95 5.08 -10.80
CA ARG A 220 -2.23 3.81 -10.64
C ARG A 220 -3.04 2.61 -11.16
N SER A 221 -4.37 2.67 -11.09
CA SER A 221 -5.22 1.54 -11.52
C SER A 221 -5.09 1.20 -13.00
N VAL A 222 -4.77 2.18 -13.86
CA VAL A 222 -4.62 2.01 -15.31
C VAL A 222 -3.32 1.30 -15.68
N THR A 223 -2.26 1.49 -14.89
CA THR A 223 -0.89 1.07 -15.22
C THR A 223 -0.43 -0.13 -14.40
N ALA A 224 -0.92 -0.30 -13.17
CA ALA A 224 -0.49 -1.36 -12.27
C ALA A 224 -1.55 -2.50 -12.17
N PRO A 225 -1.10 -3.77 -12.14
CA PRO A 225 -1.98 -4.88 -11.79
C PRO A 225 -2.45 -4.77 -10.34
N ALA A 226 -3.58 -5.41 -10.03
CA ALA A 226 -4.08 -5.47 -8.66
C ALA A 226 -3.30 -6.48 -7.79
N ILE A 227 -2.84 -7.57 -8.42
CA ILE A 227 -2.09 -8.63 -7.75
C ILE A 227 -0.76 -8.77 -8.47
N GLU A 228 0.32 -8.92 -7.70
CA GLU A 228 1.57 -9.43 -8.20
C GLU A 228 1.83 -10.82 -7.60
N ILE A 229 2.33 -11.74 -8.42
CA ILE A 229 2.52 -13.14 -8.05
C ILE A 229 4.01 -13.40 -8.14
N HIS A 230 4.57 -13.99 -7.08
CA HIS A 230 5.99 -14.29 -6.96
C HIS A 230 6.19 -15.82 -6.84
N PRO A 231 6.20 -16.57 -7.96
CA PRO A 231 6.31 -18.04 -7.93
C PRO A 231 7.61 -18.53 -7.28
N ASP A 232 8.70 -17.80 -7.52
CA ASP A 232 10.04 -18.14 -7.02
C ASP A 232 10.19 -17.90 -5.50
N GLU A 233 9.20 -17.26 -4.87
CA GLU A 233 9.15 -16.94 -3.45
C GLU A 233 8.08 -17.76 -2.72
N GLY A 234 7.91 -19.03 -3.13
CA GLY A 234 6.93 -19.94 -2.54
C GLY A 234 5.48 -19.53 -2.83
N LEU A 235 5.24 -18.95 -4.01
CA LEU A 235 3.96 -18.39 -4.42
C LEU A 235 3.45 -17.31 -3.44
N ARG A 236 4.30 -16.32 -3.12
CA ARG A 236 3.85 -15.11 -2.42
C ARG A 236 2.89 -14.34 -3.33
N LEU A 237 1.73 -13.99 -2.76
CA LEU A 237 0.68 -13.24 -3.43
C LEU A 237 0.59 -11.84 -2.83
N GLU A 238 0.82 -10.83 -3.66
CA GLU A 238 0.94 -9.44 -3.27
C GLU A 238 -0.26 -8.62 -3.75
N LEU A 239 -0.97 -7.97 -2.83
CA LEU A 239 -2.11 -7.11 -3.14
C LEU A 239 -1.75 -5.62 -2.96
N LYS A 240 -1.86 -4.86 -4.05
CA LYS A 240 -1.38 -3.45 -4.19
C LYS A 240 -2.46 -2.33 -4.18
N PRO A 241 -3.75 -2.61 -4.45
CA PRO A 241 -4.77 -1.56 -4.59
C PRO A 241 -5.15 -0.79 -3.34
N PHE A 242 -4.82 -1.25 -2.14
CA PHE A 242 -5.14 -0.51 -0.93
C PHE A 242 -4.32 0.78 -0.83
N GLU A 243 -4.77 1.69 0.01
CA GLU A 243 -4.14 2.98 0.24
C GLU A 243 -3.47 3.04 1.60
N MET A 244 -2.44 3.88 1.69
CA MET A 244 -1.70 4.13 2.92
C MET A 244 -2.66 4.59 4.01
N THR A 245 -2.43 4.08 5.22
CA THR A 245 -3.25 4.34 6.40
C THR A 245 -2.34 4.43 7.61
N ASN A 246 -2.66 5.33 8.53
CA ASN A 246 -1.91 5.49 9.76
C ASN A 246 -2.50 4.64 10.90
N SER A 247 -3.36 3.66 10.58
CA SER A 247 -4.05 2.79 11.52
C SER A 247 -3.58 1.34 11.36
N LEU A 248 -3.01 0.76 12.42
CA LEU A 248 -2.68 -0.67 12.45
C LEU A 248 -3.93 -1.55 12.31
N THR A 249 -5.08 -1.04 12.76
CA THR A 249 -6.37 -1.74 12.59
C THR A 249 -6.76 -1.81 11.12
N ASP A 250 -6.48 -0.77 10.33
CA ASP A 250 -6.73 -0.82 8.88
C ASP A 250 -5.77 -1.79 8.19
N TYR A 251 -4.48 -1.78 8.52
CA TYR A 251 -3.53 -2.76 7.97
C TYR A 251 -3.93 -4.20 8.30
N ARG A 252 -4.38 -4.49 9.53
CA ARG A 252 -4.98 -5.79 9.88
C ARG A 252 -6.13 -6.12 8.94
N ASN A 253 -7.05 -5.18 8.76
CA ASN A 253 -8.21 -5.38 7.90
C ASN A 253 -7.82 -5.59 6.44
N TYR A 254 -6.72 -5.03 5.95
CA TYR A 254 -6.23 -5.28 4.60
C TYR A 254 -5.80 -6.74 4.43
N PHE A 255 -5.09 -7.32 5.39
CA PHE A 255 -4.78 -8.75 5.40
C PHE A 255 -6.05 -9.61 5.43
N LEU A 256 -7.01 -9.28 6.29
CA LEU A 256 -8.26 -10.05 6.41
C LEU A 256 -9.07 -9.99 5.11
N LEU A 257 -9.21 -8.81 4.50
CA LEU A 257 -9.87 -8.65 3.20
C LEU A 257 -9.15 -9.48 2.13
N TRP A 258 -7.82 -9.50 2.15
CA TRP A 258 -7.06 -10.27 1.18
C TRP A 258 -7.27 -11.77 1.37
N LEU A 259 -7.16 -12.26 2.62
CA LEU A 259 -7.45 -13.65 2.99
C LEU A 259 -8.87 -14.06 2.58
N ALA A 260 -9.86 -13.19 2.74
CA ALA A 260 -11.24 -13.48 2.34
C ALA A 260 -11.34 -13.77 0.83
N LEU A 261 -10.69 -12.95 0.00
CA LEU A 261 -10.65 -13.21 -1.44
C LEU A 261 -9.86 -14.47 -1.78
N LEU A 262 -8.82 -14.82 -1.01
CA LEU A 262 -8.03 -16.04 -1.25
C LEU A 262 -8.77 -17.32 -0.84
N LEU A 263 -9.56 -17.27 0.24
CA LEU A 263 -10.10 -18.46 0.91
C LEU A 263 -11.60 -18.69 0.68
N ASP A 264 -12.35 -17.69 0.22
CA ASP A 264 -13.78 -17.83 -0.05
C ASP A 264 -14.04 -18.34 -1.48
N ASP A 265 -14.38 -19.62 -1.59
CA ASP A 265 -14.76 -20.31 -2.85
C ASP A 265 -16.20 -19.95 -3.30
N ASP A 266 -16.99 -19.32 -2.44
CA ASP A 266 -18.37 -18.97 -2.71
C ASP A 266 -18.56 -17.55 -3.25
N LEU A 267 -17.54 -16.70 -3.23
CA LEU A 267 -17.55 -15.42 -3.93
C LEU A 267 -17.61 -15.66 -5.44
N LYS A 268 -18.76 -15.39 -6.05
CA LYS A 268 -19.03 -15.72 -7.47
C LYS A 268 -18.72 -14.60 -8.46
N GLY A 269 -18.47 -13.39 -7.98
CA GLY A 269 -18.18 -12.24 -8.83
C GLY A 269 -16.88 -12.42 -9.63
N ARG A 270 -16.93 -12.15 -10.94
CA ARG A 270 -15.80 -12.22 -11.88
C ARG A 270 -15.83 -11.03 -12.81
N ALA A 271 -14.69 -10.40 -13.06
CA ALA A 271 -14.57 -9.25 -13.94
C ALA A 271 -13.24 -9.23 -14.69
N SER A 272 -13.24 -8.56 -15.85
CA SER A 272 -12.01 -8.29 -16.59
C SER A 272 -11.19 -7.16 -15.96
N ASP A 273 -9.90 -7.08 -16.32
CA ASP A 273 -9.03 -5.96 -15.94
C ASP A 273 -9.64 -4.62 -16.35
N GLN A 274 -10.19 -4.52 -17.57
CA GLN A 274 -10.81 -3.30 -18.06
C GLN A 274 -12.00 -2.86 -17.18
N THR A 275 -12.79 -3.82 -16.70
CA THR A 275 -13.90 -3.53 -15.78
C THR A 275 -13.36 -3.04 -14.44
N ARG A 276 -12.32 -3.69 -13.90
CA ARG A 276 -11.64 -3.22 -12.67
C ARG A 276 -11.15 -1.79 -12.84
N VAL A 277 -10.44 -1.47 -13.92
CA VAL A 277 -9.89 -0.13 -14.17
C VAL A 277 -11.01 0.93 -14.22
N TYR A 278 -12.10 0.63 -14.92
CA TYR A 278 -13.26 1.52 -14.99
C TYR A 278 -13.89 1.75 -13.60
N ASP A 279 -14.12 0.67 -12.85
CA ASP A 279 -14.69 0.73 -11.51
C ASP A 279 -13.76 1.48 -10.52
N MET A 280 -12.44 1.26 -10.61
CA MET A 280 -11.42 2.00 -9.83
C MET A 280 -11.46 3.50 -10.10
N GLY A 281 -11.59 3.91 -11.37
CA GLY A 281 -11.73 5.32 -11.74
C GLY A 281 -13.00 5.95 -11.16
N ARG A 282 -14.10 5.19 -11.07
CA ARG A 282 -15.35 5.66 -10.47
C ARG A 282 -15.25 5.83 -8.97
N ILE A 283 -14.77 4.83 -8.24
CA ILE A 283 -14.62 4.94 -6.78
C ILE A 283 -13.60 6.01 -6.38
N ALA A 284 -12.55 6.21 -7.19
CA ALA A 284 -11.56 7.24 -6.94
C ALA A 284 -12.19 8.65 -6.95
N CYS A 285 -13.20 8.86 -7.80
CA CYS A 285 -13.96 10.11 -7.86
C CYS A 285 -15.04 10.21 -6.78
N ASP A 286 -15.84 9.14 -6.62
CA ASP A 286 -17.14 9.19 -5.94
C ASP A 286 -17.19 8.43 -4.60
N GLY A 287 -16.13 7.71 -4.27
CA GLY A 287 -16.02 6.91 -3.05
C GLY A 287 -17.04 5.78 -2.96
N ILE A 288 -17.50 5.53 -1.74
CA ILE A 288 -18.43 4.43 -1.39
C ILE A 288 -19.83 4.61 -2.00
N ASN A 289 -20.21 5.82 -2.41
CA ASN A 289 -21.55 6.11 -2.90
C ASN A 289 -21.85 5.52 -4.29
N ILE A 290 -20.88 4.86 -4.92
CA ILE A 290 -21.09 4.11 -6.15
C ILE A 290 -21.92 2.84 -5.87
N GLY A 291 -22.98 2.64 -6.65
CA GLY A 291 -24.00 1.61 -6.38
C GLY A 291 -23.47 0.19 -6.14
N PHE A 292 -22.44 -0.25 -6.86
CA PHE A 292 -21.89 -1.59 -6.68
C PHE A 292 -21.04 -1.73 -5.41
N VAL A 293 -20.50 -0.65 -4.86
CA VAL A 293 -19.52 -0.72 -3.76
C VAL A 293 -20.16 -1.33 -2.53
N ARG A 294 -21.34 -0.82 -2.14
CA ARG A 294 -22.03 -1.30 -0.95
C ARG A 294 -22.38 -2.78 -1.07
N GLU A 295 -22.90 -3.21 -2.21
CA GLU A 295 -23.26 -4.60 -2.47
C GLU A 295 -22.04 -5.53 -2.35
N ARG A 296 -21.00 -5.29 -3.16
CA ARG A 296 -19.82 -6.16 -3.23
C ARG A 296 -19.02 -6.17 -1.93
N ALA A 297 -18.86 -5.02 -1.27
CA ALA A 297 -18.15 -4.96 0.01
C ALA A 297 -18.96 -5.61 1.15
N THR A 298 -20.29 -5.45 1.17
CA THR A 298 -21.15 -6.12 2.16
C THR A 298 -21.09 -7.63 1.98
N GLU A 299 -21.11 -8.13 0.74
CA GLU A 299 -20.96 -9.55 0.45
C GLU A 299 -19.69 -10.12 1.08
N VAL A 300 -18.53 -9.50 0.83
CA VAL A 300 -17.25 -9.93 1.41
C VAL A 300 -17.28 -9.82 2.95
N LEU A 301 -17.60 -8.64 3.50
CA LEU A 301 -17.55 -8.40 4.96
C LEU A 301 -18.51 -9.28 5.77
N THR A 302 -19.63 -9.70 5.18
CA THR A 302 -20.61 -10.59 5.83
C THR A 302 -20.10 -12.02 5.89
N ARG A 303 -19.41 -12.49 4.83
CA ARG A 303 -18.91 -13.87 4.74
C ARG A 303 -17.59 -14.09 5.48
N MET A 304 -16.79 -13.03 5.62
CA MET A 304 -15.47 -13.07 6.23
C MET A 304 -15.38 -13.84 7.56
N PRO A 305 -16.25 -13.61 8.58
CA PRO A 305 -16.16 -14.35 9.83
C PRO A 305 -16.27 -15.87 9.65
N ASP A 306 -17.20 -16.33 8.82
CA ASP A 306 -17.44 -17.76 8.59
C ASP A 306 -16.31 -18.41 7.77
N VAL A 307 -15.75 -17.67 6.81
CA VAL A 307 -14.65 -18.14 5.97
C VAL A 307 -13.33 -18.19 6.74
N LEU A 308 -13.06 -17.19 7.58
CA LEU A 308 -11.76 -17.00 8.21
C LEU A 308 -11.63 -17.67 9.60
N ALA A 309 -12.73 -17.84 10.33
CA ALA A 309 -12.72 -18.50 11.65
C ALA A 309 -12.22 -19.96 11.62
N PRO A 310 -12.52 -20.80 10.60
CA PRO A 310 -11.94 -22.14 10.48
C PRO A 310 -10.41 -22.15 10.41
N TRP A 311 -9.79 -21.06 9.92
CA TRP A 311 -8.34 -20.87 9.85
C TRP A 311 -7.77 -20.19 11.10
N GLY A 312 -8.63 -19.77 12.02
CA GLY A 312 -8.23 -19.15 13.29
C GLY A 312 -7.87 -17.67 13.18
N PHE A 313 -8.29 -16.99 12.11
CA PHE A 313 -8.14 -15.53 12.01
C PHE A 313 -9.31 -14.83 12.72
N ASP A 314 -8.99 -13.82 13.51
CA ASP A 314 -9.98 -12.98 14.20
C ASP A 314 -10.45 -11.84 13.28
N CYS A 315 -11.78 -11.73 13.15
CA CYS A 315 -12.46 -10.70 12.37
C CYS A 315 -13.05 -9.58 13.25
N GLY A 316 -12.67 -9.50 14.53
CA GLY A 316 -13.16 -8.48 15.46
C GLY A 316 -12.84 -7.04 15.04
N SER A 317 -11.81 -6.82 14.21
CA SER A 317 -11.43 -5.49 13.74
C SER A 317 -12.28 -4.94 12.58
N LEU A 318 -13.23 -5.71 12.05
CA LEU A 318 -14.02 -5.33 10.86
C LEU A 318 -15.03 -4.20 11.12
N ASP A 319 -15.31 -3.85 12.37
CA ASP A 319 -16.29 -2.81 12.72
C ASP A 319 -15.94 -1.45 12.11
N GLY A 320 -14.65 -1.13 11.96
CA GLY A 320 -14.20 0.07 11.25
C GLY A 320 -14.67 0.08 9.80
N LEU A 321 -14.48 -1.03 9.07
CA LEU A 321 -14.89 -1.14 7.67
C LEU A 321 -16.41 -1.15 7.51
N ARG A 322 -17.14 -1.84 8.40
CA ARG A 322 -18.62 -1.82 8.41
C ARG A 322 -19.16 -0.41 8.60
N ARG A 323 -18.58 0.34 9.55
CA ARG A 323 -18.94 1.74 9.78
C ARG A 323 -18.69 2.63 8.55
N ARG A 324 -17.60 2.40 7.80
CA ARG A 324 -17.34 3.13 6.54
C ARG A 324 -18.45 2.87 5.51
N LEU A 325 -18.92 1.63 5.39
CA LEU A 325 -20.06 1.32 4.52
C LEU A 325 -21.37 1.95 5.01
N GLU A 326 -21.65 1.91 6.29
CA GLU A 326 -22.86 2.48 6.88
C GLU A 326 -22.90 4.00 6.69
N THR A 327 -21.81 4.69 7.03
CA THR A 327 -21.73 6.15 7.04
C THR A 327 -21.35 6.76 5.69
N GLY A 328 -20.76 5.97 4.79
CA GLY A 328 -20.19 6.46 3.53
C GLY A 328 -18.90 7.27 3.70
N ARG A 329 -18.38 7.40 4.92
CA ARG A 329 -17.17 8.16 5.25
C ARG A 329 -15.93 7.26 5.17
N VAL A 330 -14.87 7.74 4.51
CA VAL A 330 -13.59 7.06 4.29
C VAL A 330 -12.41 7.91 4.75
N PRO A 331 -11.17 7.38 4.86
CA PRO A 331 -10.01 8.17 5.29
C PRO A 331 -9.80 9.47 4.49
N ALA A 332 -10.11 9.48 3.20
CA ALA A 332 -10.05 10.68 2.37
C ALA A 332 -10.97 11.80 2.87
N ASP A 333 -12.13 11.49 3.46
CA ASP A 333 -13.01 12.50 4.06
C ASP A 333 -12.37 13.17 5.28
N ASP A 334 -11.60 12.41 6.05
CA ASP A 334 -10.89 12.94 7.21
C ASP A 334 -9.75 13.87 6.76
N ILE A 335 -8.99 13.48 5.74
CA ILE A 335 -7.93 14.31 5.14
C ILE A 335 -8.54 15.58 4.51
N ILE A 336 -9.69 15.48 3.83
CA ILE A 336 -10.41 16.64 3.29
C ILE A 336 -10.79 17.60 4.42
N ALA A 337 -11.40 17.09 5.50
CA ALA A 337 -11.82 17.93 6.63
C ALA A 337 -10.63 18.60 7.34
N ILE A 338 -9.51 17.89 7.47
CA ILE A 338 -8.26 18.47 7.98
C ILE A 338 -7.78 19.58 7.04
N PHE A 339 -7.67 19.32 5.74
CA PHE A 339 -7.19 20.32 4.79
C PHE A 339 -8.11 21.56 4.73
N GLU A 340 -9.42 21.40 4.79
CA GLU A 340 -10.36 22.52 4.82
C GLU A 340 -10.24 23.37 6.10
N ARG A 341 -9.84 22.76 7.22
CA ARG A 341 -9.55 23.46 8.47
C ARG A 341 -8.19 24.16 8.43
N GLU A 342 -7.15 23.45 8.00
CA GLU A 342 -5.76 23.92 8.03
C GLU A 342 -5.39 24.84 6.87
N ARG A 343 -6.09 24.72 5.73
CA ARG A 343 -5.86 25.47 4.48
C ARG A 343 -4.41 25.42 3.98
N SER A 344 -3.73 24.32 4.26
CA SER A 344 -2.29 24.16 3.99
C SER A 344 -1.92 22.68 3.93
N VAL A 345 -1.18 22.29 2.88
CA VAL A 345 -0.62 20.94 2.77
C VAL A 345 0.30 20.63 3.94
N PRO A 346 1.33 21.43 4.26
CA PRO A 346 2.20 21.13 5.40
C PRO A 346 1.46 20.96 6.73
N ALA A 347 0.49 21.82 7.03
CA ALA A 347 -0.29 21.69 8.26
C ALA A 347 -1.18 20.44 8.26
N THR A 348 -1.67 20.00 7.10
CA THR A 348 -2.40 18.73 6.96
C THR A 348 -1.49 17.53 7.20
N LEU A 349 -0.28 17.52 6.63
CA LEU A 349 0.69 16.42 6.75
C LEU A 349 1.12 16.17 8.21
N ARG A 350 1.10 17.19 9.07
CA ARG A 350 1.35 17.03 10.53
C ARG A 350 0.45 16.03 11.22
N HIS A 351 -0.78 15.84 10.72
CA HIS A 351 -1.75 14.91 11.29
C HIS A 351 -1.52 13.46 10.82
N LEU A 352 -0.53 13.22 9.94
CA LEU A 352 -0.34 11.96 9.22
C LEU A 352 1.02 11.29 9.50
N CYS A 353 1.75 11.71 10.53
CA CYS A 353 3.12 11.22 10.79
C CYS A 353 3.19 9.90 11.54
N ASP A 354 2.21 9.64 12.40
CA ASP A 354 2.27 8.53 13.36
C ASP A 354 1.38 7.37 12.94
N ILE A 355 1.94 6.15 12.98
CA ILE A 355 1.15 4.93 12.90
C ILE A 355 0.59 4.60 14.29
N ASN A 356 -0.74 4.49 14.36
CA ASN A 356 -1.53 4.30 15.57
C ASN A 356 -2.04 2.86 15.73
#